data_AF-A0A2I0AER1-F1
#
_entry.id   AF-A0A2I0AER1-F1
#
_cell.length_a   1.000
_cell.length_b   1.000
_cell.length_c   1.000
_cell.angle_alpha   90.00
_cell.angle_beta   90.00
_cell.angle_gamma   90.00
#
_symmetry.space_group_name_H-M   'P 1'
#
loop_
_entity.id
_entity.type
_entity.pdbx_description
1 polymer ?
#
loop_
_entity_poly.entity_id
_entity_poly.type
_entity_poly.pdbx_seq_one_letter_code
_entity_poly.pdbx_strand_id
1 'polypeptide(L)' 'METAPKSDEALAYNSVIAKRARLQSMLSALLDDPVLADVPKRPTLADVDTLINLEKGSAMKITVVKMDHTSFG' A
#
# COMPACT_ATOMS: atom_id res chain seq x y z
N MET A 1 47.33 -4.02 15.47
CA MET A 1 47.20 -4.88 14.28
C MET A 1 45.75 -5.33 14.24
N GLU A 2 45.09 -5.00 13.13
CA GLU A 2 43.78 -5.49 12.63
C GLU A 2 42.47 -5.16 13.38
N THR A 3 41.71 -4.30 12.72
CA THR A 3 40.27 -4.04 12.86
C THR A 3 39.44 -5.21 12.31
N ALA A 4 38.31 -5.59 12.94
CA ALA A 4 37.02 -5.83 12.26
C ALA A 4 35.89 -6.33 13.16
N PRO A 5 34.81 -5.53 13.36
CA PRO A 5 33.44 -6.02 13.48
C PRO A 5 32.68 -5.95 12.11
N LYS A 6 33.41 -5.97 10.99
CA LYS A 6 32.87 -5.71 9.63
C LYS A 6 31.88 -6.77 9.10
N SER A 7 31.74 -7.94 9.74
CA SER A 7 30.92 -9.04 9.24
C SER A 7 29.43 -8.83 9.46
N ASP A 8 29.02 -8.45 10.66
CA ASP A 8 27.61 -8.51 11.07
C ASP A 8 26.81 -7.33 10.51
N GLU A 9 27.41 -6.14 10.47
CA GLU A 9 26.82 -4.97 9.82
C GLU A 9 26.70 -5.15 8.30
N ALA A 10 27.70 -5.78 7.67
CA ALA A 10 27.65 -6.08 6.24
C ALA A 10 26.58 -7.11 5.89
N LEU A 11 26.39 -8.13 6.74
CA LEU A 11 25.31 -9.11 6.59
C LEU A 11 23.93 -8.48 6.77
N ALA A 12 23.76 -7.60 7.76
CA ALA A 12 22.53 -6.83 7.97
C ALA A 12 22.23 -5.92 6.77
N TYR A 13 23.23 -5.18 6.27
CA TYR A 13 23.09 -4.33 5.09
C TYR A 13 22.67 -5.14 3.84
N ASN A 14 23.34 -6.27 3.58
CA ASN A 14 22.99 -7.15 2.47
C ASN A 14 21.55 -7.69 2.60
N SER A 15 21.09 -8.02 3.81
CA SER A 15 19.72 -8.47 4.04
C SER A 15 18.68 -7.39 3.74
N VAL A 16 18.97 -6.12 4.09
CA VAL A 16 18.11 -4.97 3.78
C VAL A 16 18.04 -4.74 2.28
N ILE A 17 19.18 -4.81 1.58
CA ILE A 17 19.24 -4.67 0.13
C ILE A 17 18.48 -5.81 -0.57
N ALA A 18 18.67 -7.05 -0.13
CA ALA A 18 17.95 -8.20 -0.67
C ALA A 18 16.43 -8.08 -0.47
N LYS A 19 15.99 -7.63 0.73
CA LYS A 19 14.58 -7.38 1.02
C LYS A 19 14.01 -6.28 0.12
N ARG A 20 14.76 -5.20 -0.09
CA ARG A 20 14.35 -4.09 -0.97
C ARG A 20 14.26 -4.52 -2.44
N ALA A 21 15.21 -5.32 -2.91
CA ALA A 21 15.19 -5.88 -4.26
C ALA A 21 13.98 -6.80 -4.47
N ARG A 22 13.68 -7.66 -3.49
CA ARG A 22 12.47 -8.52 -3.52
C ARG A 22 11.19 -7.71 -3.56
N LEU A 23 11.09 -6.65 -2.75
CA LEU A 23 9.93 -5.75 -2.75
C LEU A 23 9.77 -5.01 -4.08
N GLN A 24 10.87 -4.53 -4.67
CA GLN A 24 10.84 -3.90 -5.99
C GLN A 24 10.39 -4.87 -7.08
N SER A 25 10.91 -6.10 -7.07
CA SER A 25 10.48 -7.14 -8.01
C SER A 25 8.99 -7.48 -7.88
N MET A 26 8.49 -7.64 -6.64
CA MET A 26 7.06 -7.85 -6.41
C MET A 26 6.22 -6.66 -6.86
N LEU A 27 6.66 -5.43 -6.56
CA LEU A 27 5.94 -4.22 -6.97
C LEU A 27 5.85 -4.11 -8.48
N SER A 28 6.93 -4.36 -9.22
CA SER A 28 6.90 -4.36 -10.68
C SER A 28 5.93 -5.41 -11.22
N ALA A 29 5.98 -6.64 -10.70
CA ALA A 29 5.06 -7.70 -11.12
C ALA A 29 3.58 -7.33 -10.87
N LEU A 30 3.27 -6.67 -9.76
CA LEU A 30 1.92 -6.21 -9.46
C LEU A 30 1.48 -5.05 -10.36
N LEU A 31 2.37 -4.10 -10.68
CA LEU A 31 2.05 -2.96 -11.55
C LEU A 31 1.79 -3.36 -13.02
N ASP A 32 2.34 -4.50 -13.45
CA ASP A 32 2.14 -5.04 -14.80
C ASP A 32 0.90 -5.95 -14.90
N ASP A 33 0.22 -6.25 -13.78
CA ASP A 33 -0.95 -7.14 -13.76
C ASP A 33 -2.20 -6.41 -14.33
N PRO A 34 -2.83 -6.93 -15.41
CA PRO A 34 -4.03 -6.33 -15.98
C PRO A 34 -5.24 -6.31 -15.04
N VAL A 35 -5.28 -7.15 -14.00
CA VAL A 35 -6.32 -7.11 -12.96
C VAL A 35 -6.26 -5.81 -12.17
N LEU A 36 -5.08 -5.19 -12.05
CA LEU A 36 -4.84 -3.95 -11.31
C LEU A 36 -4.75 -2.73 -12.23
N ALA A 37 -5.30 -2.80 -13.45
CA ALA A 37 -5.23 -1.72 -14.43
C ALA A 37 -5.91 -0.40 -13.97
N ASP A 38 -6.80 -0.51 -12.98
CA ASP A 38 -7.48 0.60 -12.29
C ASP A 38 -6.60 1.26 -11.21
N VAL A 39 -5.52 0.62 -10.78
CA VAL A 39 -4.58 1.16 -9.80
C VAL A 39 -3.61 2.14 -10.50
N PRO A 40 -3.52 3.40 -10.04
CA PRO A 40 -2.56 4.36 -10.58
C PRO A 40 -1.12 3.86 -10.48
N LYS A 41 -0.26 4.15 -11.47
CA LYS A 41 1.15 3.70 -11.50
C LYS A 41 2.02 4.15 -10.32
N ARG A 42 1.58 5.16 -9.57
CA ARG A 42 2.22 5.65 -8.35
C ARG A 42 1.15 5.84 -7.27
N PRO A 43 0.57 4.74 -6.78
CA PRO A 43 -0.53 4.84 -5.84
C PRO A 43 0.03 5.19 -4.46
N THR A 44 -0.67 6.05 -3.74
CA THR A 44 -0.47 6.18 -2.30
C THR A 44 -1.15 5.01 -1.59
N LEU A 45 -0.78 4.74 -0.33
CA LEU A 45 -1.49 3.74 0.47
C LEU A 45 -2.99 4.09 0.63
N ALA A 46 -3.33 5.37 0.66
CA ALA A 46 -4.71 5.84 0.73
C ALA A 46 -5.49 5.53 -0.56
N ASP A 47 -4.85 5.64 -1.74
CA ASP A 47 -5.48 5.29 -3.01
C ASP A 47 -5.82 3.80 -3.05
N VAL A 48 -4.88 2.94 -2.62
CA VAL A 48 -5.09 1.49 -2.54
C VAL A 48 -6.22 1.15 -1.57
N ASP A 49 -6.22 1.74 -0.37
CA ASP A 49 -7.29 1.51 0.60
C ASP A 49 -8.65 1.98 0.08
N THR A 50 -8.69 3.09 -0.65
CA THR A 50 -9.91 3.60 -1.29
C THR A 50 -10.42 2.63 -2.36
N LEU A 51 -9.55 2.10 -3.22
CA LEU A 51 -9.91 1.11 -4.25
C LEU A 51 -10.41 -0.20 -3.63
N ILE A 52 -9.78 -0.67 -2.55
CA ILE A 52 -10.24 -1.84 -1.79
C ILE A 52 -11.64 -1.60 -1.21
N ASN A 53 -11.88 -0.41 -0.65
CA ASN A 53 -13.18 -0.05 -0.11
C ASN A 53 -14.23 0.12 -1.23
N LEU A 54 -13.83 0.55 -2.43
CA LEU A 54 -14.71 0.66 -3.61
C LEU A 54 -15.20 -0.71 -4.05
N GLU A 55 -14.29 -1.68 -4.19
CA GLU A 55 -14.60 -3.06 -4.54
C GLU A 55 -15.53 -3.73 -3.50
N LYS A 56 -15.31 -3.42 -2.22
CA LYS A 56 -16.18 -3.90 -1.12
C LYS A 56 -17.53 -3.16 -1.03
N GLY A 57 -17.74 -2.12 -1.81
CA GLY A 57 -18.92 -1.25 -1.72
C GLY A 57 -18.98 -0.38 -0.46
N SER A 58 -17.88 -0.26 0.28
CA SER A 58 -17.76 0.51 1.53
C SER A 58 -17.13 1.90 1.37
N ALA A 59 -16.58 2.24 0.20
CA ALA A 59 -15.92 3.52 -0.03
C ALA A 59 -16.86 4.73 -0.01
N MET A 60 -18.17 4.52 -0.14
CA MET A 60 -19.15 5.59 -0.23
C MET A 60 -20.25 5.43 0.82
N LYS A 61 -20.49 6.50 1.58
CA LYS A 61 -21.60 6.58 2.54
C LYS A 61 -22.62 7.61 2.07
N ILE A 62 -23.82 7.17 1.77
CA ILE A 62 -24.97 8.04 1.49
C ILE A 62 -25.74 8.23 2.79
N THR A 63 -26.04 9.49 3.13
CA THR A 63 -26.85 9.83 4.32
C THR A 63 -28.07 10.60 3.89
N VAL A 64 -29.25 10.21 4.38
CA VAL A 64 -30.50 10.95 4.19
C VAL A 64 -30.65 11.89 5.38
N VAL A 65 -30.75 13.20 5.12
CA VAL A 65 -30.86 14.23 6.16
C VAL A 65 -32.19 14.96 5.99
N LYS A 66 -32.91 15.18 7.10
CA LYS A 66 -34.13 15.97 7.08
C LYS A 66 -33.77 17.46 7.22
N MET A 67 -34.23 18.28 6.27
CA MET A 67 -33.88 19.71 6.22
C MET A 67 -34.57 20.54 7.32
N ASP A 68 -35.53 19.96 8.03
CA ASP A 68 -36.25 20.58 9.14
C ASP A 68 -35.59 20.32 10.51
N HIS A 69 -34.35 19.82 10.53
CA HIS A 69 -33.59 19.46 11.73
C HIS A 69 -34.23 18.38 12.62
N THR A 70 -35.23 17.66 12.14
CA THR A 70 -35.83 16.53 12.88
C THR A 70 -35.22 15.20 12.44
N SER A 71 -35.34 14.17 13.29
CA SER A 71 -34.81 12.82 13.01
C SER A 71 -35.89 11.88 12.47
N PHE A 72 -35.48 10.90 11.67
CA PHE A 72 -36.31 9.73 11.36
C PHE A 72 -36.31 8.83 12.62
N GLY A 73 -37.44 8.78 13.32
CA GLY A 73 -37.70 7.88 14.45
C GLY A 73 -38.55 6.70 14.03
#